data_AF-A0A0W1ABT1-F1
#
_entry.id   AF-A0A0W1ABT1-F1
#
_cell.length_a   1.000
_cell.length_b   1.000
_cell.length_c   1.000
_cell.angle_alpha   90.00
_cell.angle_beta   90.00
_cell.angle_gamma   90.00
#
_symmetry.space_group_name_H-M   'P 1'
#
loop_
_entity.id
_entity.type
_entity.pdbx_description
1 polymer ?
#
loop_
_entity_poly.entity_id
_entity_poly.type
_entity_poly.pdbx_seq_one_letter_code
_entity_poly.pdbx_strand_id
1 'polypeptide(L)'
;MKNQLFAFLIILCFSSFSFAEGSAYNGPDNPIIPADKEEIRLKLDQCITDLNDVFTDNDTHDAAKELCRLRQEHAEARQAVLKGLADLVVQYKGVTNHDHDQQLGETISLIQTNISSCINALASQEYCHNINCETTPELDATFCEKQALTLINRILGR
;
A
#
# COMPACT_ATOMS: atom_id res chain seq x y z
N MET A 1 -37.66 4.56 63.91
CA MET A 1 -37.68 4.59 62.43
C MET A 1 -36.22 4.69 61.96
N LYS A 2 -35.68 3.61 61.38
CA LYS A 2 -34.27 3.53 60.96
C LYS A 2 -34.21 3.83 59.45
N ASN A 3 -33.71 5.00 59.08
CA ASN A 3 -33.39 5.32 57.69
C ASN A 3 -32.04 4.68 57.35
N GLN A 4 -32.06 3.65 56.50
CA GLN A 4 -30.85 3.15 55.85
C GLN A 4 -30.58 4.01 54.62
N LEU A 5 -29.51 4.82 54.68
CA LEU A 5 -28.94 5.48 53.51
C LEU A 5 -28.13 4.41 52.75
N PHE A 6 -28.62 3.98 51.59
CA PHE A 6 -27.83 3.21 50.63
C PHE A 6 -26.83 4.17 49.97
N ALA A 7 -25.56 4.07 50.35
CA ALA A 7 -24.48 4.73 49.64
C ALA A 7 -24.18 3.92 48.37
N PHE A 8 -24.66 4.40 47.22
CA PHE A 8 -24.22 3.93 45.91
C PHE A 8 -22.78 4.42 45.69
N LEU A 9 -21.83 3.48 45.77
CA LEU A 9 -20.44 3.73 45.37
C LEU A 9 -20.40 3.75 43.83
N ILE A 10 -20.34 4.94 43.23
CA ILE A 10 -20.08 5.08 41.80
C ILE A 10 -18.60 4.73 41.59
N ILE A 11 -18.34 3.49 41.17
CA ILE A 11 -17.03 3.08 40.65
C ILE A 11 -16.87 3.79 39.31
N LEU A 12 -16.15 4.91 39.31
CA LEU A 12 -15.61 5.52 38.11
C LEU A 12 -14.58 4.54 37.53
N CYS A 13 -15.03 3.64 36.66
CA CYS A 13 -14.15 2.92 35.74
C CYS A 13 -13.53 3.96 34.81
N PHE A 14 -12.43 4.57 35.23
CA PHE A 14 -11.48 5.16 34.32
C PHE A 14 -10.92 4.00 33.49
N SER A 15 -11.61 3.67 32.39
CA SER A 15 -11.00 2.95 31.28
C SER A 15 -9.80 3.78 30.88
N SER A 16 -8.62 3.37 31.36
CA SER A 16 -7.35 3.84 30.84
C SER A 16 -7.41 3.51 29.36
N PHE A 17 -7.65 4.53 28.54
CA PHE A 17 -7.30 4.44 27.14
C PHE A 17 -5.80 4.17 27.15
N SER A 18 -5.40 2.91 26.95
CA SER A 18 -4.05 2.63 26.49
C SER A 18 -3.99 3.25 25.11
N PHE A 19 -3.60 4.52 25.05
CA PHE A 19 -2.89 5.01 23.88
C PHE A 19 -1.78 4.00 23.68
N ALA A 20 -1.75 3.31 22.53
CA ALA A 20 -0.62 2.47 22.18
C ALA A 20 0.63 3.27 22.55
N GLU A 21 1.51 2.71 23.38
CA GLU A 21 2.77 3.35 23.73
C GLU A 21 3.56 3.49 22.44
N GLY A 22 3.30 4.59 21.74
CA GLY A 22 3.85 4.85 20.45
C GLY A 22 5.33 5.03 20.63
N SER A 23 6.10 4.02 20.27
CA SER A 23 7.54 4.15 20.18
C SER A 23 7.86 5.04 18.98
N ALA A 24 8.90 5.87 19.10
CA ALA A 24 9.42 6.65 17.99
C ALA A 24 9.65 5.77 16.74
N TYR A 25 9.49 6.35 15.55
CA TYR A 25 9.65 5.60 14.31
C TYR A 25 11.07 5.03 14.19
N ASN A 26 11.17 3.71 14.11
CA ASN A 26 12.42 2.96 13.98
C ASN A 26 12.55 2.20 12.64
N GLY A 27 11.64 2.47 11.70
CA GLY A 27 11.68 1.88 10.36
C GLY A 27 12.73 2.53 9.44
N PRO A 28 12.87 2.02 8.20
CA PRO A 28 13.84 2.53 7.24
C PRO A 28 13.45 3.91 6.73
N ASP A 29 14.45 4.74 6.41
CA ASP A 29 14.21 6.06 5.80
C ASP A 29 13.58 5.97 4.40
N ASN A 30 13.73 4.83 3.74
CA ASN A 30 13.11 4.51 2.46
C ASN A 30 12.25 3.25 2.61
N PRO A 31 10.97 3.39 3.01
CA PRO A 31 10.04 2.27 3.10
C PRO A 31 9.83 1.60 1.73
N ILE A 32 9.63 0.28 1.74
CA ILE A 32 9.36 -0.53 0.54
C ILE A 32 7.87 -0.86 0.42
N ILE A 33 7.42 -1.40 -0.70
CA ILE A 33 6.07 -1.98 -0.82
C ILE A 33 6.23 -3.51 -0.86
N PRO A 34 5.77 -4.26 0.17
CA PRO A 34 5.98 -5.71 0.24
C PRO A 34 5.16 -6.52 -0.78
N ALA A 35 4.18 -5.88 -1.45
CA ALA A 35 3.22 -6.53 -2.34
C ALA A 35 3.90 -7.24 -3.53
N ASP A 36 5.09 -6.79 -3.96
CA ASP A 36 5.88 -7.47 -4.99
C ASP A 36 7.22 -7.90 -4.44
N LYS A 37 7.39 -9.22 -4.29
CA LYS A 37 8.71 -9.82 -4.05
C LYS A 37 9.52 -9.95 -5.35
N GLU A 38 8.94 -9.61 -6.50
CA GLU A 38 9.57 -9.72 -7.81
C GLU A 38 9.76 -8.34 -8.44
N GLU A 39 10.87 -8.17 -9.18
CA GLU A 39 11.18 -6.95 -9.90
C GLU A 39 10.17 -6.73 -11.05
N ILE A 40 9.66 -5.52 -11.22
CA ILE A 40 8.85 -5.16 -12.38
C ILE A 40 9.75 -5.24 -13.63
N ARG A 41 9.50 -6.23 -14.48
CA ARG A 41 10.35 -6.54 -15.64
C ARG A 41 10.06 -5.63 -16.83
N LEU A 42 10.86 -4.57 -16.96
CA LEU A 42 10.65 -3.50 -17.95
C LEU A 42 11.23 -3.75 -19.34
N LYS A 43 12.07 -4.76 -19.53
CA LYS A 43 12.74 -4.96 -20.82
C LYS A 43 11.82 -5.66 -21.82
N LEU A 44 11.85 -5.21 -23.07
CA LEU A 44 10.99 -5.75 -24.14
C LEU A 44 11.16 -7.25 -24.36
N ASP A 45 12.39 -7.77 -24.25
CA ASP A 45 12.67 -9.20 -24.34
C ASP A 45 11.96 -9.99 -23.22
N GLN A 46 11.90 -9.44 -22.00
CA GLN A 46 11.17 -10.05 -20.88
C GLN A 46 9.65 -10.03 -21.12
N CYS A 47 9.10 -8.92 -21.61
CA CYS A 47 7.67 -8.84 -21.95
C CYS A 47 7.28 -9.81 -23.08
N ILE A 48 8.18 -10.03 -24.05
CA ILE A 48 7.99 -11.02 -25.11
C ILE A 48 8.02 -12.44 -24.52
N THR A 49 8.98 -12.76 -23.63
CA THR A 49 9.05 -14.07 -22.97
C THR A 49 7.78 -14.37 -22.21
N ASP A 50 7.29 -13.43 -21.39
CA ASP A 50 6.11 -13.64 -20.55
C ASP A 50 4.84 -13.87 -21.36
N LEU A 51 4.71 -13.24 -22.52
CA LEU A 51 3.57 -13.48 -23.40
C LEU A 51 3.70 -14.74 -24.24
N ASN A 52 4.91 -15.14 -24.62
CA ASN A 52 5.14 -16.39 -25.36
C ASN A 52 4.85 -17.63 -24.49
N ASP A 53 4.96 -17.50 -23.16
CA ASP A 53 4.52 -18.54 -22.23
C ASP A 53 2.98 -18.71 -22.23
N VAL A 54 2.25 -17.72 -22.74
CA VAL A 54 0.78 -17.69 -22.80
C VAL A 54 0.23 -17.82 -24.24
N PHE A 55 1.02 -17.48 -25.27
CA PHE A 55 0.63 -17.50 -26.69
C PHE A 55 1.64 -18.24 -27.58
N THR A 56 1.12 -19.10 -28.47
CA THR A 56 1.92 -19.85 -29.47
C THR A 56 1.99 -19.19 -30.86
N ASP A 57 1.30 -18.06 -31.08
CA ASP A 57 1.16 -17.42 -32.42
C ASP A 57 1.91 -16.08 -32.55
N ASN A 58 2.34 -15.75 -33.77
CA ASN A 58 3.24 -14.64 -34.13
C ASN A 58 2.71 -13.20 -33.93
N ASP A 59 1.49 -13.00 -33.42
CA ASP A 59 0.93 -11.68 -33.09
C ASP A 59 1.42 -11.13 -31.72
N THR A 60 2.40 -11.81 -31.11
CA THR A 60 2.95 -11.54 -29.77
C THR A 60 3.68 -10.20 -29.63
N HIS A 61 4.11 -9.57 -30.71
CA HIS A 61 4.99 -8.40 -30.60
C HIS A 61 4.27 -7.11 -30.20
N ASP A 62 3.05 -6.87 -30.67
CA ASP A 62 2.27 -5.69 -30.27
C ASP A 62 1.66 -5.87 -28.87
N ALA A 63 1.26 -7.09 -28.54
CA ALA A 63 0.91 -7.50 -27.18
C ALA A 63 2.07 -7.26 -26.18
N ALA A 64 3.31 -7.61 -26.57
CA ALA A 64 4.48 -7.41 -25.71
C ALA A 64 4.84 -5.95 -25.50
N LYS A 65 4.67 -5.10 -26.52
CA LYS A 65 4.82 -3.65 -26.36
C LYS A 65 3.79 -3.11 -25.37
N GLU A 66 2.54 -3.58 -25.45
CA GLU A 66 1.49 -3.14 -24.55
C GLU A 66 1.76 -3.58 -23.10
N LEU A 67 2.16 -4.84 -22.89
CA LEU A 67 2.56 -5.32 -21.56
C LEU A 67 3.73 -4.51 -21.00
N CYS A 68 4.76 -4.25 -21.80
CA CYS A 68 5.88 -3.41 -21.39
C CYS A 68 5.49 -1.98 -21.06
N ARG A 69 4.55 -1.40 -21.82
CA ARG A 69 4.00 -0.07 -21.53
C ARG A 69 3.28 -0.06 -20.17
N LEU A 70 2.44 -1.06 -19.89
CA LEU A 70 1.74 -1.20 -18.62
C LEU A 70 2.70 -1.38 -17.45
N ARG A 71 3.73 -2.20 -17.61
CA ARG A 71 4.80 -2.37 -16.61
C ARG A 71 5.57 -1.10 -16.34
N GLN A 72 5.80 -0.28 -17.37
CA GLN A 72 6.40 1.03 -17.19
C GLN A 72 5.49 1.95 -16.37
N GLU A 73 4.19 1.97 -16.64
CA GLU A 73 3.21 2.76 -15.87
C GLU A 73 3.12 2.30 -14.41
N HIS A 74 3.15 0.98 -14.17
CA HIS A 74 3.23 0.41 -12.83
C HIS A 74 4.53 0.84 -12.14
N ALA A 75 5.69 0.71 -12.77
CA ALA A 75 6.96 1.12 -12.18
C ALA A 75 7.01 2.62 -11.83
N GLU A 76 6.43 3.47 -12.68
CA GLU A 76 6.32 4.91 -12.40
C GLU A 76 5.41 5.20 -11.20
N ALA A 77 4.25 4.52 -11.12
CA ALA A 77 3.35 4.63 -9.97
C ALA A 77 4.01 4.14 -8.67
N ARG A 78 4.74 3.01 -8.71
CA ARG A 78 5.50 2.43 -7.60
C ARG A 78 6.54 3.41 -7.11
N GLN A 79 7.31 3.98 -8.01
CA GLN A 79 8.34 4.97 -7.67
C GLN A 79 7.72 6.21 -7.01
N ALA A 80 6.57 6.69 -7.50
CA ALA A 80 5.88 7.82 -6.92
C ALA A 80 5.38 7.51 -5.49
N VAL A 81 4.84 6.31 -5.24
CA VAL A 81 4.46 5.88 -3.89
C VAL A 81 5.67 5.76 -2.98
N LEU A 82 6.75 5.11 -3.40
CA LEU A 82 7.98 4.97 -2.61
C LEU A 82 8.56 6.34 -2.23
N LYS A 83 8.58 7.29 -3.16
CA LYS A 83 8.96 8.68 -2.88
C LYS A 83 8.03 9.32 -1.86
N GLY A 84 6.72 9.14 -2.00
CA GLY A 84 5.74 9.65 -1.04
C GLY A 84 5.92 9.08 0.38
N LEU A 85 6.20 7.78 0.50
CA LEU A 85 6.50 7.13 1.77
C LEU A 85 7.79 7.69 2.39
N ALA A 86 8.84 7.90 1.59
CA ALA A 86 10.06 8.55 2.06
C ALA A 86 9.80 10.00 2.51
N ASP A 87 8.97 10.76 1.79
CA ASP A 87 8.57 12.11 2.16
C ASP A 87 7.81 12.12 3.50
N LEU A 88 6.96 11.13 3.79
CA LEU A 88 6.32 10.98 5.11
C LEU A 88 7.34 10.79 6.22
N VAL A 89 8.37 9.97 5.99
CA VAL A 89 9.45 9.79 6.97
C VAL A 89 10.21 11.09 7.18
N VAL A 90 10.59 11.79 6.11
CA VAL A 90 11.28 13.09 6.20
C VAL A 90 10.43 14.12 6.96
N GLN A 91 9.12 14.15 6.74
CA GLN A 91 8.24 15.14 7.33
C GLN A 91 7.91 14.86 8.80
N TYR A 92 7.75 13.59 9.19
CA TYR A 92 7.17 13.25 10.50
C TYR A 92 8.12 12.52 11.46
N LYS A 93 9.26 11.99 10.99
CA LYS A 93 10.24 11.35 11.87
C LYS A 93 10.81 12.35 12.87
N GLY A 94 10.75 11.99 14.14
CA GLY A 94 11.16 12.86 15.26
C GLY A 94 10.21 14.05 15.54
N VAL A 95 9.09 14.16 14.83
CA VAL A 95 8.05 15.15 15.13
C VAL A 95 7.16 14.63 16.25
N THR A 96 7.41 15.08 17.47
CA THR A 96 6.70 14.62 18.67
C THR A 96 5.39 15.37 18.95
N ASN A 97 5.14 16.49 18.25
CA ASN A 97 3.87 17.19 18.36
C ASN A 97 2.76 16.33 17.73
N HIS A 98 1.61 16.24 18.41
CA HIS A 98 0.45 15.43 17.99
C HIS A 98 0.78 13.96 17.66
N ASP A 99 1.81 13.42 18.29
CA ASP A 99 2.23 12.02 18.15
C ASP A 99 2.60 11.59 16.71
N HIS A 100 3.00 12.53 15.83
CA HIS A 100 3.29 12.21 14.44
C HIS A 100 4.36 11.14 14.25
N ASP A 101 5.47 11.22 14.97
CA ASP A 101 6.56 10.24 14.92
C ASP A 101 6.11 8.85 15.41
N GLN A 102 5.32 8.81 16.47
CA GLN A 102 4.75 7.59 17.03
C GLN A 102 3.77 6.90 16.06
N GLN A 103 2.98 7.68 15.33
CA GLN A 103 1.97 7.19 14.39
C GLN A 103 2.54 6.87 13.00
N LEU A 104 3.76 7.34 12.69
CA LEU A 104 4.36 7.21 11.36
C LEU A 104 4.53 5.74 10.94
N GLY A 105 4.97 4.89 11.86
CA GLY A 105 5.16 3.46 11.59
C GLY A 105 3.85 2.75 11.22
N GLU A 106 2.79 3.02 11.98
CA GLU A 106 1.45 2.49 11.70
C GLU A 106 0.91 3.05 10.38
N THR A 107 1.06 4.35 10.14
CA THR A 107 0.63 5.00 8.90
C THR A 107 1.26 4.36 7.66
N ILE A 108 2.59 4.17 7.67
CA ILE A 108 3.30 3.52 6.56
C ILE A 108 2.83 2.07 6.37
N SER A 109 2.68 1.32 7.47
CA SER A 109 2.21 -0.08 7.44
C SER A 109 0.80 -0.21 6.86
N LEU A 110 -0.11 0.70 7.24
CA LEU A 110 -1.47 0.75 6.71
C LEU A 110 -1.49 1.04 5.22
N ILE A 111 -0.69 2.01 4.75
CA ILE A 111 -0.59 2.33 3.33
C ILE A 111 -0.07 1.12 2.54
N GLN A 112 1.01 0.48 3.00
CA GLN A 112 1.56 -0.72 2.37
C GLN A 112 0.55 -1.86 2.33
N THR A 113 -0.16 -2.11 3.44
CA THR A 113 -1.18 -3.16 3.56
C THR A 113 -2.37 -2.90 2.65
N ASN A 114 -2.78 -1.63 2.51
CA ASN A 114 -3.88 -1.24 1.64
C ASN A 114 -3.59 -1.50 0.16
N ILE A 115 -2.34 -1.30 -0.29
CA ILE A 115 -1.94 -1.65 -1.66
C ILE A 115 -2.10 -3.15 -1.89
N SER A 116 -1.53 -3.99 -1.03
CA SER A 116 -1.66 -5.45 -1.13
C SER A 116 -3.12 -5.90 -1.06
N SER A 117 -3.92 -5.29 -0.19
CA SER A 117 -5.34 -5.63 -0.02
C SER A 117 -6.17 -5.25 -1.24
N CYS A 118 -5.87 -4.09 -1.85
CA CYS A 118 -6.51 -3.63 -3.09
C CYS A 118 -6.22 -4.60 -4.24
N ILE A 119 -4.96 -4.97 -4.45
CA ILE A 119 -4.56 -5.92 -5.50
C ILE A 119 -5.24 -7.28 -5.27
N ASN A 120 -5.18 -7.82 -4.05
CA ASN A 120 -5.81 -9.10 -3.74
C ASN A 120 -7.34 -9.08 -3.92
N ALA A 121 -7.99 -7.95 -3.61
CA ALA A 121 -9.42 -7.81 -3.79
C ALA A 121 -9.82 -7.83 -5.28
N LEU A 122 -9.08 -7.12 -6.13
CA LEU A 122 -9.31 -7.10 -7.58
C LEU A 122 -9.05 -8.48 -8.18
N ALA A 123 -7.88 -9.07 -7.91
CA ALA A 123 -7.51 -10.41 -8.35
C ALA A 123 -8.51 -11.50 -7.91
N SER A 124 -9.21 -11.32 -6.78
CA SER A 124 -10.23 -12.28 -6.32
C SER A 124 -11.44 -12.41 -7.25
N GLN A 125 -11.69 -11.41 -8.11
CA GLN A 125 -12.77 -11.40 -9.10
C GLN A 125 -12.28 -11.72 -10.52
N GLU A 126 -10.98 -11.97 -10.67
CA GLU A 126 -10.37 -12.15 -11.97
C GLU A 126 -10.32 -13.61 -12.36
N TYR A 127 -10.91 -13.89 -13.52
CA TYR A 127 -10.68 -15.12 -14.25
C TYR A 127 -10.08 -14.73 -15.59
N CYS A 128 -8.75 -14.75 -15.65
CA CYS A 128 -8.04 -14.28 -16.82
C CYS A 128 -8.05 -15.37 -17.92
N HIS A 129 -8.17 -14.92 -19.17
CA HIS A 129 -7.92 -15.73 -20.36
C HIS A 129 -7.00 -14.94 -21.29
N ASN A 130 -6.05 -15.63 -21.91
CA ASN A 130 -5.15 -15.08 -22.92
C ASN A 130 -4.31 -13.91 -22.36
N ILE A 131 -4.12 -12.84 -23.14
CA ILE A 131 -3.26 -11.69 -22.81
C ILE A 131 -3.65 -10.97 -21.51
N ASN A 132 -4.93 -11.05 -21.13
CA ASN A 132 -5.42 -10.43 -19.91
C ASN A 132 -4.80 -11.05 -18.65
N CYS A 133 -4.21 -12.24 -18.73
CA CYS A 133 -3.48 -12.83 -17.61
C CYS A 133 -2.20 -12.05 -17.25
N GLU A 134 -1.58 -11.39 -18.22
CA GLU A 134 -0.35 -10.62 -18.01
C GLU A 134 -0.62 -9.13 -17.86
N THR A 135 -1.66 -8.59 -18.53
CA THR A 135 -1.92 -7.15 -18.54
C THR A 135 -2.79 -6.67 -17.38
N THR A 136 -3.75 -7.48 -16.92
CA THR A 136 -4.64 -7.08 -15.83
C THR A 136 -3.91 -6.88 -14.49
N PRO A 137 -2.97 -7.75 -14.08
CA PRO A 137 -2.20 -7.51 -12.85
C PRO A 137 -1.47 -6.16 -12.84
N GLU A 138 -0.93 -5.72 -13.99
CA GLU A 138 -0.22 -4.44 -14.10
C GLU A 138 -1.19 -3.24 -14.01
N LEU A 139 -2.39 -3.36 -14.57
CA LEU A 139 -3.45 -2.35 -14.47
C LEU A 139 -3.92 -2.19 -13.01
N ASP A 140 -4.16 -3.29 -12.34
CA ASP A 140 -4.60 -3.33 -10.95
C ASP A 140 -3.55 -2.75 -9.99
N ALA A 141 -2.29 -3.18 -10.14
CA ALA A 141 -1.20 -2.66 -9.35
C ALA A 141 -1.06 -1.14 -9.53
N THR A 142 -1.07 -0.67 -10.78
CA THR A 142 -1.05 0.76 -11.10
C THR A 142 -2.19 1.52 -10.45
N PHE A 143 -3.41 0.97 -10.48
CA PHE A 143 -4.58 1.58 -9.86
C PHE A 143 -4.45 1.68 -8.33
N CYS A 144 -4.08 0.57 -7.68
CA CYS A 144 -3.92 0.51 -6.23
C CYS A 144 -2.82 1.44 -5.73
N GLU A 145 -1.72 1.59 -6.47
CA GLU A 145 -0.64 2.51 -6.15
C GLU A 145 -1.04 3.97 -6.32
N LYS A 146 -1.77 4.32 -7.38
CA LYS A 146 -2.29 5.69 -7.56
C LYS A 146 -3.26 6.08 -6.44
N GLN A 147 -4.06 5.14 -5.94
CA GLN A 147 -4.89 5.38 -4.76
C GLN A 147 -4.05 5.60 -3.49
N ALA A 148 -3.02 4.77 -3.27
CA ALA A 148 -2.12 4.95 -2.14
C ALA A 148 -1.37 6.29 -2.20
N LEU A 149 -0.90 6.70 -3.38
CA LEU A 149 -0.28 8.00 -3.60
C LEU A 149 -1.24 9.15 -3.28
N THR A 150 -2.51 9.02 -3.64
CA THR A 150 -3.55 10.02 -3.31
C THR A 150 -3.70 10.17 -1.80
N LEU A 151 -3.73 9.05 -1.07
CA LEU A 151 -3.77 9.06 0.40
C LEU A 151 -2.50 9.69 0.99
N ILE A 152 -1.31 9.33 0.50
CA ILE A 152 -0.04 9.90 0.94
C ILE A 152 -0.03 11.42 0.73
N ASN A 153 -0.39 11.89 -0.46
CA ASN A 153 -0.43 13.32 -0.77
C ASN A 153 -1.40 14.07 0.15
N ARG A 154 -2.56 13.46 0.46
CA ARG A 154 -3.51 14.02 1.41
C ARG A 154 -2.92 14.18 2.81
N ILE A 155 -2.13 13.20 3.28
CA ILE A 155 -1.44 13.27 4.58
C ILE A 155 -0.35 14.36 4.54
N LEU A 156 0.43 14.43 3.45
CA LEU A 156 1.47 15.43 3.24
C LEU A 156 0.91 16.85 3.00
N GLY A 157 -0.40 17.00 2.77
CA GLY A 157 -1.04 18.29 2.49
C GLY A 157 -0.82 18.82 1.06
N ARG A 158 -0.68 17.92 0.07
CA ARG A 158 -0.49 18.22 -1.36
C ARG A 158 -1.74 17.92 -2.18
#